data_AF-A0A4U0WZ03-F1
#
_entry.id   AF-A0A4U0WZ03-F1
#
_cell.length_a   1.000
_cell.length_b   1.000
_cell.length_c   1.000
_cell.angle_alpha   90.00
_cell.angle_beta   90.00
_cell.angle_gamma   90.00
#
_symmetry.space_group_name_H-M   'P 1'
#
loop_
_entity.id
_entity.type
_entity.pdbx_description
1 polymer ?
#
loop_
_entity_poly.entity_id
_entity_poly.type
_entity_poly.pdbx_seq_one_letter_code
_entity_poly.pdbx_strand_id
1 'polypeptide(L)'
;MALIQTSLIWVAYAVAIALLLPIAAIFVYLYQTPRDRAASVTTVCIFTMSALLATVLLLPVDVALVSSTTSSQWGRKKDWATPDKVDNIVYTLKIVYYTLYSLDAVLCLLVVPFTYFWYEEYDEASTEDRTQTIGSRFWGAFKYTLIFIALCVILFVVGFFVPVARN
;
A
#
# COMPACT_ATOMS: atom_id res chain seq x y z
N MET A 1 -1.61 3.79 32.62
CA MET A 1 -0.23 3.70 32.11
C MET A 1 -0.16 2.97 30.76
N ALA A 2 -0.55 1.68 30.68
CA ALA A 2 -0.50 0.87 29.47
C ALA A 2 -1.27 1.44 28.26
N LEU A 3 -2.52 1.87 28.48
CA LEU A 3 -3.37 2.45 27.43
C LEU A 3 -2.81 3.76 26.88
N ILE A 4 -2.15 4.56 27.74
CA ILE A 4 -1.56 5.85 27.34
C ILE A 4 -0.34 5.62 26.44
N GLN A 5 0.52 4.65 26.77
CA GLN A 5 1.69 4.34 25.95
C GLN A 5 1.27 3.78 24.58
N THR A 6 0.33 2.84 24.57
CA THR A 6 -0.18 2.26 23.32
C THR A 6 -0.91 3.30 22.46
N SER A 7 -1.74 4.16 23.05
CA SER A 7 -2.39 5.24 22.31
C SER A 7 -1.39 6.25 21.73
N LEU A 8 -0.33 6.60 22.48
CA LEU A 8 0.69 7.53 22.00
C LEU A 8 1.46 6.96 20.80
N ILE A 9 1.71 5.65 20.76
CA ILE A 9 2.36 5.00 19.61
C ILE A 9 1.46 5.11 18.35
N TRP A 10 0.16 4.86 18.49
CA TRP A 10 -0.79 5.01 17.39
C TRP A 10 -0.94 6.46 16.92
N VAL A 11 -0.95 7.43 17.86
CA VAL A 11 -0.95 8.86 17.52
C VAL A 11 0.32 9.25 16.78
N ALA A 12 1.49 8.79 17.23
CA ALA A 12 2.76 9.05 16.56
C ALA A 12 2.77 8.47 15.13
N TYR A 13 2.21 7.28 14.94
CA TYR A 13 2.02 6.68 13.61
C TYR A 13 1.11 7.54 12.71
N ALA A 14 -0.03 7.99 13.22
CA ALA A 14 -0.94 8.85 12.47
C ALA A 14 -0.28 10.19 12.07
N VAL A 15 0.48 10.80 12.98
CA VAL A 15 1.26 12.02 12.70
C VAL A 15 2.32 11.77 11.63
N ALA A 16 3.03 10.64 11.71
CA ALA A 16 4.03 10.27 10.71
C ALA A 16 3.41 10.11 9.32
N ILE A 17 2.25 9.44 9.20
CA ILE A 17 1.50 9.33 7.93
C ILE A 17 1.10 10.71 7.41
N ALA A 18 0.58 11.57 8.28
CA ALA A 18 0.16 12.92 7.90
C ALA A 18 1.33 13.76 7.36
N LEU A 19 2.54 13.57 7.89
CA LEU A 19 3.76 14.22 7.37
C LEU A 19 4.27 13.57 6.08
N LEU A 20 4.08 12.27 5.89
CA LEU A 20 4.50 11.58 4.67
C LEU A 20 3.61 11.93 3.47
N LEU A 21 2.34 12.26 3.67
CA LEU A 21 1.44 12.66 2.59
C LEU A 21 1.97 13.86 1.76
N PRO A 22 2.35 15.01 2.36
CA PRO A 22 2.92 16.11 1.58
C PRO A 22 4.29 15.74 1.00
N ILE A 23 5.10 14.92 1.67
CA ILE A 23 6.39 14.46 1.13
C ILE A 23 6.17 13.61 -0.12
N ALA A 24 5.22 12.68 -0.09
CA ALA A 24 4.83 11.85 -1.23
C ALA A 24 4.28 12.72 -2.37
N ALA A 25 3.44 13.72 -2.06
CA ALA A 25 2.94 14.66 -3.05
C ALA A 25 4.08 15.45 -3.72
N ILE A 26 4.97 16.03 -2.94
CA ILE A 26 6.15 16.76 -3.45
C ILE A 26 7.00 15.83 -4.32
N PHE A 27 7.28 14.61 -3.86
CA PHE A 27 8.05 13.63 -4.62
C PHE A 27 7.41 13.36 -5.98
N VAL A 28 6.11 13.09 -6.05
CA VAL A 28 5.40 12.88 -7.32
C VAL A 28 5.49 14.10 -8.23
N TYR A 29 5.26 15.31 -7.70
CA TYR A 29 5.32 16.53 -8.50
C TYR A 29 6.73 16.89 -9.00
N LEU A 30 7.78 16.51 -8.27
CA LEU A 30 9.16 16.72 -8.67
C LEU A 30 9.58 15.82 -9.83
N TYR A 31 9.14 14.56 -9.84
CA TYR A 31 9.52 13.59 -10.86
C TYR A 31 8.54 13.49 -12.03
N GLN A 32 7.36 14.11 -11.95
CA GLN A 32 6.40 14.12 -13.05
C GLN A 32 6.80 15.10 -14.15
N THR A 33 6.90 14.60 -15.39
CA THR A 33 7.11 15.42 -16.59
C THR A 33 5.99 16.48 -16.72
N PRO A 34 6.32 17.79 -16.82
CA PRO A 34 5.32 18.85 -16.88
C PRO A 34 4.33 18.75 -18.06
N ARG A 35 4.73 18.09 -19.14
CA ARG A 35 3.96 17.98 -20.39
C ARG A 35 2.86 16.91 -20.32
N ASP A 36 3.04 15.86 -19.52
CA ASP A 36 2.16 14.68 -19.50
C ASP A 36 1.37 14.59 -18.17
N ARG A 37 0.96 15.75 -17.65
CA ARG A 37 0.27 15.84 -16.36
C ARG A 37 -1.21 15.48 -16.50
N ALA A 38 -1.57 14.25 -16.15
CA ALA A 38 -2.94 13.86 -15.89
C ALA A 38 -3.26 13.89 -14.40
N ALA A 39 -4.30 14.64 -14.01
CA ALA A 39 -4.74 14.74 -12.63
C ALA A 39 -5.10 13.37 -12.03
N SER A 40 -5.74 12.49 -12.79
CA SER A 40 -6.07 11.13 -12.37
C SER A 40 -4.82 10.30 -12.03
N VAL A 41 -3.82 10.32 -12.90
CA VAL A 41 -2.55 9.60 -12.70
C VAL A 41 -1.81 10.15 -11.49
N THR A 42 -1.71 11.48 -11.36
CA THR A 42 -1.05 12.12 -10.21
C THR A 42 -1.73 11.75 -8.90
N THR A 43 -3.07 11.81 -8.82
CA THR A 43 -3.80 11.45 -7.59
C THR A 43 -3.59 9.98 -7.22
N VAL A 44 -3.67 9.07 -8.19
CA VAL A 44 -3.44 7.63 -7.94
C VAL A 44 -2.00 7.37 -7.48
N CYS A 45 -1.01 8.02 -8.08
CA CYS A 45 0.38 7.91 -7.66
C CYS A 45 0.60 8.41 -6.23
N ILE A 46 0.06 9.59 -5.87
CA ILE A 46 0.21 10.15 -4.52
C ILE A 46 -0.47 9.24 -3.48
N PHE A 47 -1.69 8.76 -3.78
CA PHE A 47 -2.43 7.88 -2.88
C PHE A 47 -1.70 6.55 -2.68
N THR A 48 -1.24 5.92 -3.78
CA THR A 48 -0.51 4.65 -3.73
C THR A 48 0.82 4.78 -3.00
N MET A 49 1.58 5.83 -3.28
CA MET A 49 2.85 6.09 -2.58
C MET A 49 2.61 6.32 -1.08
N SER A 50 1.56 7.05 -0.71
CA SER A 50 1.21 7.28 0.69
C SER A 50 0.80 5.99 1.40
N ALA A 51 0.02 5.12 0.75
CA ALA A 51 -0.39 3.83 1.30
C ALA A 51 0.82 2.91 1.54
N LEU A 52 1.69 2.76 0.53
CA LEU A 52 2.92 1.96 0.64
C LEU A 52 3.83 2.46 1.77
N LEU A 53 3.99 3.78 1.88
CA LEU A 53 4.76 4.39 2.95
C LEU A 53 4.14 4.17 4.34
N ALA A 54 2.81 4.21 4.44
CA ALA A 54 2.10 3.88 5.67
C ALA A 54 2.32 2.42 6.08
N THR A 55 2.34 1.49 5.12
CA THR A 55 2.65 0.07 5.36
C THR A 55 4.08 -0.12 5.84
N VAL A 56 5.06 0.54 5.22
CA VAL A 56 6.47 0.48 5.65
C VAL A 56 6.64 1.02 7.07
N LEU A 57 5.97 2.12 7.41
CA LEU A 57 5.99 2.68 8.76
C LEU A 57 5.27 1.83 9.81
N LEU A 58 4.50 0.81 9.42
CA LEU A 58 3.90 -0.10 10.39
C LEU A 58 4.95 -1.00 11.08
N LEU A 59 6.08 -1.28 10.41
CA LEU A 59 7.20 -2.05 10.98
C LEU A 59 7.74 -1.45 12.30
N PRO A 60 8.15 -0.17 12.36
CA PRO A 60 8.61 0.42 13.62
C PRO A 60 7.50 0.52 14.67
N VAL A 61 6.23 0.64 14.27
CA VAL A 61 5.08 0.64 15.18
C VAL A 61 4.89 -0.71 15.85
N ASP A 62 5.02 -1.79 15.08
CA ASP A 62 4.99 -3.18 15.57
C ASP A 62 6.10 -3.39 16.62
N VAL A 63 7.35 -3.04 16.25
CA VAL A 63 8.49 -3.12 17.18
C VAL A 63 8.23 -2.30 18.45
N ALA A 64 7.69 -1.08 18.33
CA ALA A 64 7.40 -0.22 19.48
C ALA A 64 6.29 -0.80 20.37
N LEU A 65 5.21 -1.33 19.79
CA LEU A 65 4.09 -1.94 20.53
C LEU A 65 4.54 -3.20 21.26
N VAL A 66 5.26 -4.11 20.59
CA VAL A 66 5.78 -5.33 21.20
C VAL A 66 6.79 -4.98 22.30
N SER A 67 7.72 -4.07 22.03
CA SER A 67 8.71 -3.61 23.01
C SER A 67 8.06 -2.96 24.24
N SER A 68 6.95 -2.24 24.06
CA SER A 68 6.22 -1.60 25.16
C SER A 68 5.72 -2.58 26.22
N THR A 69 5.47 -3.84 25.86
CA THR A 69 4.97 -4.88 26.78
C THR A 69 6.08 -5.48 27.66
N THR A 70 7.34 -5.27 27.31
CA THR A 70 8.52 -5.82 28.02
C THR A 70 9.18 -4.73 28.88
N SER A 71 9.66 -5.09 30.06
CA SER A 71 10.45 -4.21 30.91
C SER A 71 11.90 -4.16 30.43
N SER A 72 12.42 -2.96 30.14
CA SER A 72 13.80 -2.77 29.69
C SER A 72 14.83 -3.09 30.77
N GLN A 73 14.48 -2.98 32.05
CA GLN A 73 15.39 -3.23 33.17
C GLN A 73 15.50 -4.72 33.52
N TRP A 74 14.40 -5.46 33.38
CA TRP A 74 14.29 -6.83 33.91
C TRP A 74 14.07 -7.90 32.84
N GLY A 75 13.87 -7.52 31.58
CA GLY A 75 13.60 -8.43 30.46
C GLY A 75 12.26 -9.19 30.52
N ARG A 76 11.53 -9.10 31.64
CA ARG A 76 10.21 -9.70 31.85
C ARG A 76 9.09 -8.82 31.32
N LYS A 77 7.94 -9.41 31.03
CA LYS A 77 6.71 -8.67 30.74
C LYS A 77 6.34 -7.75 31.91
N LYS A 78 5.82 -6.56 31.60
CA LYS A 78 5.31 -5.62 32.60
C LYS A 78 4.05 -6.19 33.25
N ASP A 79 3.76 -5.81 34.49
CA ASP A 79 2.64 -6.38 35.27
C ASP A 79 1.25 -6.16 34.62
N TRP A 80 1.12 -5.14 33.78
CA TRP A 80 -0.12 -4.87 33.04
C TRP A 80 -0.27 -5.70 31.75
N ALA A 81 0.81 -6.29 31.25
CA ALA A 81 0.85 -7.03 29.99
C ALA A 81 0.41 -8.49 30.20
N THR A 82 -0.83 -8.66 30.66
CA THR A 82 -1.48 -9.97 30.77
C THR A 82 -1.66 -10.60 29.38
N PRO A 83 -1.77 -11.94 29.27
CA PRO A 83 -1.97 -12.62 27.99
C PRO A 83 -3.11 -12.01 27.17
N ASP A 84 -4.28 -11.78 27.78
CA ASP A 84 -5.45 -11.20 27.11
C ASP A 84 -5.18 -9.80 26.53
N LYS A 85 -4.35 -8.99 27.21
CA LYS A 85 -3.97 -7.64 26.73
C LYS A 85 -2.99 -7.70 25.57
N VAL A 86 -2.03 -8.62 25.63
CA VAL A 86 -1.08 -8.83 24.54
C VAL A 86 -1.82 -9.36 23.30
N ASP A 87 -2.72 -10.31 23.47
CA ASP A 87 -3.52 -10.88 22.38
C ASP A 87 -4.39 -9.81 21.71
N ASN A 88 -4.98 -8.90 22.48
CA ASN A 88 -5.73 -7.77 21.92
C ASN A 88 -4.85 -6.81 21.10
N ILE A 89 -3.62 -6.53 21.54
CA ILE A 89 -2.65 -5.71 20.79
C ILE A 89 -2.26 -6.41 19.49
N VAL A 90 -1.92 -7.70 19.55
CA VAL A 90 -1.55 -8.50 18.38
C VAL A 90 -2.71 -8.60 17.39
N TYR A 91 -3.94 -8.80 17.88
CA TYR A 91 -5.13 -8.84 17.04
C TYR A 91 -5.37 -7.51 16.32
N THR A 92 -5.23 -6.39 17.03
CA THR A 92 -5.35 -5.04 16.44
C THR A 92 -4.28 -4.82 15.38
N LEU A 93 -3.02 -5.15 15.67
CA LEU A 93 -1.92 -5.09 14.71
C LEU A 93 -2.21 -5.93 13.47
N LYS A 94 -2.69 -7.16 13.65
CA LYS A 94 -3.05 -8.08 12.56
C LYS A 94 -4.14 -7.49 11.66
N ILE A 95 -5.15 -6.83 12.22
CA ILE A 95 -6.19 -6.15 11.43
C ILE A 95 -5.56 -5.03 10.59
N VAL A 96 -4.72 -4.17 11.19
CA VAL A 96 -4.08 -3.06 10.48
C VAL A 96 -3.16 -3.56 9.38
N TYR A 97 -2.34 -4.58 9.66
CA TYR A 97 -1.49 -5.24 8.66
C TYR A 97 -2.30 -5.78 7.48
N TYR A 98 -3.34 -6.58 7.74
CA TYR A 98 -4.14 -7.12 6.64
C TYR A 98 -4.86 -6.03 5.85
N THR A 99 -5.31 -4.96 6.51
CA THR A 99 -5.97 -3.84 5.84
C THR A 99 -5.01 -3.13 4.89
N LEU A 100 -3.82 -2.78 5.37
CA LEU A 100 -2.81 -2.07 4.56
C LEU A 100 -2.23 -2.96 3.46
N TYR A 101 -1.85 -4.20 3.75
CA TYR A 101 -1.36 -5.11 2.71
C TYR A 101 -2.42 -5.42 1.65
N SER A 102 -3.69 -5.54 2.03
CA SER A 102 -4.77 -5.74 1.05
C SER A 102 -5.00 -4.48 0.21
N LEU A 103 -4.94 -3.29 0.83
CA LEU A 103 -5.01 -2.02 0.13
C LEU A 103 -3.87 -1.89 -0.88
N ASP A 104 -2.63 -2.17 -0.46
CA ASP A 104 -1.45 -2.14 -1.34
C ASP A 104 -1.59 -3.14 -2.49
N ALA A 105 -2.05 -4.36 -2.23
CA ALA A 105 -2.28 -5.36 -3.28
C ALA A 105 -3.30 -4.86 -4.31
N VAL A 106 -4.42 -4.27 -3.88
CA VAL A 106 -5.43 -3.70 -4.77
C VAL A 106 -4.86 -2.52 -5.55
N LEU A 107 -4.12 -1.63 -4.88
CA LEU A 107 -3.53 -0.45 -5.53
C LEU A 107 -2.49 -0.85 -6.59
N CYS A 108 -1.55 -1.72 -6.23
CA CYS A 108 -0.45 -2.12 -7.11
C CYS A 108 -0.89 -3.05 -8.25
N LEU A 109 -1.85 -3.96 -8.03
CA LEU A 109 -2.24 -4.94 -9.04
C LEU A 109 -3.44 -4.50 -9.89
N LEU A 110 -4.30 -3.63 -9.37
CA LEU A 110 -5.52 -3.24 -10.06
C LEU A 110 -5.53 -1.74 -10.38
N VAL A 111 -5.43 -0.87 -9.38
CA VAL A 111 -5.66 0.58 -9.58
C VAL A 111 -4.56 1.23 -10.41
N VAL A 112 -3.28 0.96 -10.11
CA VAL A 112 -2.14 1.54 -10.84
C VAL A 112 -2.11 1.06 -12.29
N PRO A 113 -2.15 -0.26 -12.60
CA PRO A 113 -2.15 -0.72 -13.99
C PRO A 113 -3.39 -0.26 -14.77
N PHE A 114 -4.57 -0.28 -14.14
CA PHE A 114 -5.79 0.24 -14.77
C PHE A 114 -5.66 1.73 -15.12
N THR A 115 -5.15 2.53 -14.19
CA THR A 115 -4.95 3.97 -14.41
C THR A 115 -3.95 4.23 -15.54
N TYR A 116 -2.89 3.42 -15.61
CA TYR A 116 -1.90 3.48 -16.68
C TYR A 116 -2.53 3.16 -18.04
N PHE A 117 -3.17 1.99 -18.21
CA PHE A 117 -3.79 1.62 -19.49
C PHE A 117 -4.93 2.56 -19.88
N TRP A 118 -5.70 3.04 -18.90
CA TRP A 118 -6.74 4.04 -19.13
C TRP A 118 -6.14 5.36 -19.65
N TYR A 119 -5.00 5.79 -19.12
CA TYR A 119 -4.30 6.98 -19.60
C TYR A 119 -3.74 6.79 -21.01
N GLU A 120 -3.09 5.66 -21.28
CA GLU A 120 -2.49 5.36 -22.59
C GLU A 120 -3.54 5.32 -23.72
N GLU A 121 -4.66 4.62 -23.48
CA GLU A 121 -5.75 4.49 -24.46
C GLU A 121 -6.37 5.85 -24.84
N TYR A 122 -6.27 6.85 -23.96
CA TYR A 122 -6.71 8.21 -24.28
C TYR A 122 -5.77 8.95 -25.20
N ASP A 123 -4.47 8.78 -24.98
CA ASP A 123 -3.46 9.46 -25.77
C ASP A 123 -3.47 8.91 -27.21
N GLU A 124 -3.58 7.57 -27.34
CA GLU A 124 -3.76 6.89 -28.63
C GLU A 124 -5.07 7.32 -29.33
N ALA A 125 -6.22 7.31 -28.62
CA ALA A 125 -7.50 7.72 -29.20
C ALA A 125 -7.56 9.21 -29.59
N SER A 126 -6.81 10.08 -28.90
CA SER A 126 -6.70 11.49 -29.27
C SER A 126 -5.93 11.69 -30.59
N THR A 127 -5.10 10.72 -30.95
CA THR A 127 -4.20 10.76 -32.11
C THR A 127 -4.79 10.07 -33.35
N GLU A 128 -5.53 8.96 -33.18
CA GLU A 128 -5.99 8.15 -34.33
C GLU A 128 -7.49 8.24 -34.65
N ASP A 129 -8.42 8.38 -33.69
CA ASP A 129 -9.85 8.40 -34.01
C ASP A 129 -10.72 9.07 -32.93
N ARG A 130 -11.35 10.20 -33.28
CA ARG A 130 -12.27 11.00 -32.43
C ARG A 130 -13.56 10.28 -31.99
N THR A 131 -13.76 9.01 -32.35
CA THR A 131 -14.99 8.24 -32.15
C THR A 131 -14.95 7.25 -30.98
N GLN A 132 -13.83 7.14 -30.26
CA GLN A 132 -13.76 6.27 -29.08
C GLN A 132 -14.73 6.74 -27.98
N THR A 133 -15.63 5.85 -27.55
CA THR A 133 -16.61 6.12 -26.48
C THR A 133 -15.98 5.80 -25.12
N ILE A 134 -16.33 6.54 -24.06
CA ILE A 134 -15.82 6.31 -22.69
C ILE A 134 -15.96 4.83 -22.25
N GLY A 135 -17.02 4.14 -22.69
CA GLY A 135 -17.24 2.73 -22.40
C GLY A 135 -16.26 1.78 -23.10
N SER A 136 -15.86 2.05 -24.35
CA SER A 136 -14.88 1.20 -25.05
C SER A 136 -13.50 1.32 -24.41
N ARG A 137 -13.12 2.55 -24.02
CA ARG A 137 -11.88 2.82 -23.28
C ARG A 137 -11.83 2.08 -21.93
N PHE A 138 -12.96 2.02 -21.22
CA PHE A 138 -13.03 1.32 -19.92
C PHE A 138 -12.78 -0.16 -20.07
N TRP A 139 -13.43 -0.75 -21.06
CA TRP A 139 -13.28 -2.16 -21.35
C TRP A 139 -11.88 -2.51 -21.87
N GLY A 140 -11.28 -1.64 -22.69
CA GLY A 140 -9.90 -1.75 -23.15
C GLY A 140 -8.91 -1.76 -21.98
N ALA A 141 -8.92 -0.72 -21.16
CA ALA A 141 -8.08 -0.62 -19.97
C ALA A 141 -8.27 -1.81 -19.02
N PHE A 142 -9.52 -2.21 -18.77
CA PHE A 142 -9.85 -3.35 -17.92
C PHE A 142 -9.31 -4.68 -18.47
N LYS A 143 -9.42 -4.91 -19.78
CA LYS A 143 -8.86 -6.10 -20.44
C LYS A 143 -7.34 -6.17 -20.25
N TYR A 144 -6.62 -5.06 -20.46
CA TYR A 144 -5.18 -5.03 -20.26
C TYR A 144 -4.78 -5.21 -18.79
N THR A 145 -5.54 -4.64 -17.84
CA THR A 145 -5.33 -4.90 -16.41
C THR A 145 -5.50 -6.38 -16.06
N LEU A 146 -6.51 -7.07 -16.61
CA LEU A 146 -6.69 -8.50 -16.37
C LEU A 146 -5.53 -9.35 -16.94
N ILE A 147 -5.03 -8.99 -18.12
CA ILE A 147 -3.85 -9.65 -18.70
C ILE A 147 -2.62 -9.43 -17.81
N PHE A 148 -2.42 -8.22 -17.29
CA PHE A 148 -1.35 -7.91 -16.35
C PHE A 148 -1.47 -8.74 -15.06
N ILE A 149 -2.66 -8.83 -14.47
CA ILE A 149 -2.90 -9.64 -13.27
C ILE A 149 -2.59 -11.11 -13.56
N ALA A 150 -3.05 -11.65 -14.70
CA ALA A 150 -2.76 -13.02 -15.09
C ALA A 150 -1.24 -13.27 -15.21
N LEU A 151 -0.50 -12.33 -15.81
CA LEU A 151 0.96 -12.39 -15.89
C LEU A 151 1.60 -12.40 -14.50
N CYS A 152 1.17 -11.51 -13.59
CA CYS A 152 1.66 -11.49 -12.20
C CYS A 152 1.40 -12.83 -11.48
N VAL A 153 0.22 -13.43 -11.67
CA VAL A 153 -0.12 -14.74 -11.10
C VAL A 153 0.78 -15.83 -11.67
N ILE A 154 1.02 -15.85 -12.99
CA ILE A 154 1.94 -16.81 -13.62
C ILE A 154 3.35 -16.65 -13.05
N LEU A 155 3.88 -15.44 -12.96
CA LEU A 155 5.20 -15.18 -12.39
C LEU A 155 5.28 -15.60 -10.92
N PHE A 156 4.23 -15.36 -10.14
CA PHE A 156 4.15 -15.77 -8.74
C PHE A 156 4.16 -17.30 -8.60
N VAL A 157 3.34 -18.00 -9.39
CA VAL A 157 3.28 -19.47 -9.42
C VAL A 157 4.64 -20.04 -9.84
N VAL A 158 5.23 -19.55 -10.93
CA VAL A 158 6.56 -20.00 -11.38
C VAL A 158 7.61 -19.74 -10.30
N GLY A 159 7.66 -18.53 -9.73
CA GLY A 159 8.58 -18.20 -8.65
C GLY A 159 8.41 -19.06 -7.40
N PHE A 160 7.18 -19.49 -7.10
CA PHE A 160 6.89 -20.39 -6.00
C PHE A 160 7.32 -21.84 -6.26
N PHE A 161 7.10 -22.36 -7.48
CA PHE A 161 7.36 -23.77 -7.82
C PHE A 161 8.78 -24.05 -8.31
N VAL A 162 9.51 -23.07 -8.86
CA VAL A 162 10.89 -23.25 -9.33
C VAL A 162 11.86 -23.71 -8.22
N PRO A 163 11.84 -23.15 -6.99
CA PRO A 163 12.67 -23.65 -5.90
C PRO A 163 12.29 -25.06 -5.45
N VAL A 164 11.01 -25.42 -5.54
CA VAL A 164 10.50 -26.74 -5.12
C VAL A 164 10.92 -27.84 -6.08
N ALA A 165 11.04 -27.53 -7.38
CA ALA A 165 11.47 -28.48 -8.42
C ALA A 165 12.98 -28.77 -8.42
N ARG A 166 13.77 -28.11 -7.56
CA ARG A 166 15.23 -28.30 -7.44
C ARG A 166 15.63 -29.30 -6.33
N ASN A 167 14.66 -29.83 -5.59
CA ASN A 167 14.82 -30.97 -4.68
C ASN A 167 14.33 -32.26 -5.35
#